data_AF-A0A2N6BEN0-F1
#
_entry.id   AF-A0A2N6BEN0-F1
#
_cell.length_a   1.000
_cell.length_b   1.000
_cell.length_c   1.000
_cell.angle_alpha   90.00
_cell.angle_beta   90.00
_cell.angle_gamma   90.00
#
_symmetry.space_group_name_H-M   'P 1'
#
loop_
_entity.id
_entity.type
_entity.pdbx_description
1 polymer ?
#
loop_
_entity_poly.entity_id
_entity_poly.type
_entity_poly.pdbx_seq_one_letter_code
_entity_poly.pdbx_strand_id
1 'polypeptide(L)' 'MEEEQVKDLEKKLQELISERKEREASLPAHSIRPHQLLIIEELTEQIDELKAQIMALKG' A
#
# COMPACT_ATOMS: atom_id res chain seq x y z
N MET A 1 5.13 6.31 -22.73
CA MET A 1 3.79 6.17 -22.14
C MET A 1 3.82 5.15 -21.01
N GLU A 2 4.26 3.92 -21.25
CA GLU A 2 4.41 2.89 -20.20
C GLU A 2 5.37 3.30 -19.06
N GLU A 3 6.49 3.97 -19.39
CA GLU A 3 7.43 4.43 -18.36
C GLU A 3 6.85 5.51 -17.42
N GLU A 4 5.95 6.35 -17.93
CA GLU A 4 5.26 7.38 -17.15
C GLU A 4 4.20 6.73 -16.25
N GLN A 5 3.45 5.76 -16.78
CA GLN A 5 2.50 4.96 -16.01
C GLN A 5 3.19 4.18 -14.88
N VAL A 6 4.34 3.58 -15.15
CA VAL A 6 5.14 2.89 -14.12
C VAL A 6 5.56 3.86 -13.02
N LYS A 7 6.04 5.07 -13.37
CA LYS A 7 6.42 6.10 -12.38
C LYS A 7 5.25 6.56 -11.53
N ASP A 8 4.07 6.73 -12.13
CA ASP A 8 2.85 7.11 -11.40
C ASP A 8 2.41 6.01 -10.43
N LEU A 9 2.46 4.74 -10.87
CA LEU A 9 2.14 3.59 -10.02
C LEU A 9 3.16 3.43 -8.88
N GLU A 10 4.45 3.65 -9.15
CA GLU A 10 5.49 3.62 -8.12
C GLU A 10 5.31 4.72 -7.09
N LYS A 11 4.94 5.93 -7.52
CA LYS A 11 4.63 7.04 -6.60
C LYS A 11 3.44 6.68 -5.70
N LYS A 12 2.35 6.18 -6.29
CA LYS A 12 1.17 5.73 -5.54
C LYS A 12 1.51 4.59 -4.57
N LEU A 13 2.36 3.66 -4.99
CA LEU A 13 2.85 2.58 -4.14
C LEU A 13 3.61 3.11 -2.91
N GLN A 14 4.48 4.11 -3.10
CA GLN A 14 5.19 4.73 -1.97
C GLN A 14 4.24 5.46 -1.01
N GLU A 15 3.24 6.17 -1.54
CA GLU A 15 2.22 6.85 -0.73
C GLU A 15 1.46 5.84 0.15
N LEU A 16 0.96 4.74 -0.42
CA LEU A 16 0.24 3.71 0.33
C LEU A 16 1.12 2.98 1.36
N ILE A 17 2.41 2.74 1.03
CA ILE A 17 3.36 2.16 1.99
C ILE A 17 3.56 3.10 3.19
N SER A 18 3.65 4.41 2.95
CA SER A 18 3.77 5.40 4.03
C SER A 18 2.51 5.41 4.89
N GLU A 19 1.34 5.48 4.27
CA GLU A 19 0.04 5.48 4.95
C GLU A 19 -0.15 4.22 5.81
N ARG A 20 0.22 3.05 5.29
CA ARG A 20 0.16 1.79 6.06
C ARG A 20 1.06 1.84 7.29
N LYS A 21 2.31 2.29 7.13
CA LYS A 21 3.26 2.41 8.25
C LYS A 21 2.77 3.40 9.31
N GLU A 22 2.22 4.54 8.90
CA GLU A 22 1.66 5.52 9.83
C GLU A 22 0.48 4.94 10.62
N ARG A 23 -0.39 4.17 9.97
CA ARG A 23 -1.50 3.47 10.63
C ARG A 23 -1.02 2.39 11.59
N GLU A 24 -0.07 1.55 11.17
CA GLU A 24 0.57 0.54 12.00
C GLU A 24 1.21 1.17 13.25
N ALA A 25 1.95 2.28 13.08
CA ALA A 25 2.58 3.02 14.17
C ALA A 25 1.57 3.69 15.12
N SER A 26 0.37 4.00 14.62
CA SER A 26 -0.73 4.59 15.40
C SER A 26 -1.58 3.55 16.14
N LEU A 27 -1.32 2.25 15.97
CA LEU A 27 -2.07 1.21 16.66
C LEU A 27 -1.78 1.21 18.17
N PRO A 28 -2.83 1.11 19.02
CA PRO A 28 -2.65 0.97 20.45
C PRO A 28 -2.10 -0.43 20.80
N ALA A 29 -1.04 -0.50 21.61
CA ALA A 29 -0.33 -1.73 21.96
C ALA A 29 -1.19 -2.84 22.62
N HIS A 30 -2.31 -2.49 23.27
CA HIS A 30 -3.14 -3.43 24.03
C HIS A 30 -4.62 -3.46 23.61
N SER A 31 -5.02 -2.67 22.61
CA SER A 31 -6.45 -2.52 22.27
C SER A 31 -6.69 -2.28 20.78
N ILE A 32 -6.08 -3.11 19.94
CA ILE A 32 -6.29 -3.07 18.50
C ILE A 32 -7.74 -3.45 18.19
N ARG A 33 -8.46 -2.57 17.48
CA ARG A 33 -9.84 -2.84 17.04
C ARG A 33 -9.83 -3.55 15.69
N PRO A 34 -10.76 -4.50 15.43
CA PRO A 34 -10.84 -5.21 14.15
C PRO A 34 -10.86 -4.28 12.93
N HIS A 35 -11.60 -3.17 12.99
CA HIS A 35 -11.63 -2.18 11.90
C HIS A 35 -10.25 -1.55 11.60
N GLN A 36 -9.39 -1.38 12.61
CA GLN A 36 -8.04 -0.84 12.40
C GLN A 36 -7.15 -1.85 11.65
N LEU A 37 -7.33 -3.15 11.90
CA LEU A 37 -6.65 -4.21 11.15
C LEU A 37 -7.17 -4.29 9.72
N LEU A 38 -8.50 -4.23 9.54
CA LEU A 38 -9.11 -4.25 8.21
C LEU A 38 -8.56 -3.16 7.29
N ILE A 39 -8.39 -1.93 7.82
CA ILE A 39 -7.79 -0.83 7.04
C ILE A 39 -6.34 -1.16 6.63
N ILE A 40 -5.56 -1.81 7.50
CA ILE A 40 -4.18 -2.20 7.19
C ILE A 40 -4.15 -3.34 6.17
N GLU A 41 -5.09 -4.29 6.26
CA GLU A 41 -5.28 -5.38 5.31
C GLU A 41 -5.64 -4.83 3.92
N GLU A 42 -6.63 -3.95 3.82
CA GLU A 42 -7.03 -3.28 2.56
C GLU A 42 -5.87 -2.50 1.93
N LEU A 43 -5.07 -1.78 2.73
CA LEU A 43 -3.88 -1.10 2.24
C LEU A 43 -2.82 -2.09 1.73
N THR A 44 -2.68 -3.24 2.41
CA THR A 44 -1.72 -4.27 2.02
C THR A 44 -2.11 -4.91 0.69
N GLU A 45 -3.39 -5.22 0.50
CA GLU A 45 -3.93 -5.74 -0.76
C GLU A 45 -3.68 -4.76 -1.92
N GLN A 46 -4.00 -3.46 -1.73
CA GLN A 46 -3.75 -2.44 -2.76
C GLN A 46 -2.26 -2.29 -3.11
N ILE A 47 -1.38 -2.40 -2.12
CA ILE A 47 0.07 -2.38 -2.31
C ILE A 47 0.52 -3.56 -3.17
N ASP A 48 0.01 -4.76 -2.90
CA ASP A 48 0.39 -5.96 -3.64
C ASP A 48 -0.17 -5.97 -5.06
N GLU A 49 -1.39 -5.46 -5.27
CA GLU A 49 -1.94 -5.23 -6.60
C GLU A 49 -1.10 -4.24 -7.42
N LEU A 50 -0.66 -3.13 -6.81
CA LEU A 50 0.19 -2.15 -7.49
C LEU A 50 1.55 -2.72 -7.86
N LYS A 51 2.17 -3.52 -6.97
CA LYS A 51 3.42 -4.23 -7.29
C LYS A 51 3.23 -5.18 -8.46
N ALA A 52 2.13 -5.94 -8.49
CA ALA A 52 1.83 -6.85 -9.58
C ALA A 52 1.67 -6.10 -10.90
N GLN A 53 0.96 -4.97 -10.91
CA GLN A 53 0.80 -4.11 -12.08
C GLN A 53 2.14 -3.55 -12.57
N ILE A 54 2.97 -3.02 -11.66
CA ILE A 54 4.31 -2.52 -12.00
C ILE A 54 5.17 -3.65 -12.59
N MET A 55 5.13 -4.85 -12.00
CA MET A 55 5.89 -5.99 -12.49
C MET A 55 5.43 -6.40 -13.90
N ALA A 56 4.11 -6.42 -14.15
CA ALA A 56 3.54 -6.74 -15.45
C ALA A 56 3.88 -5.68 -16.53
N LEU A 57 4.07 -4.42 -16.15
CA LEU A 57 4.46 -3.34 -17.06
C LEU A 57 5.97 -3.24 -17.30
N LYS A 58 6.79 -3.82 -16.42
CA LYS A 58 8.25 -3.82 -16.52
C LYS A 58 8.83 -5.09 -17.17
N GLY A 59 8.07 -6.18 -17.19
CA GLY A 59 8.46 -7.48 -17.78
C GLY A 59 8.01 -7.62 -19.21
#